data_AF-A0A1N7H6D7-F1
#
_entry.id   AF-A0A1N7H6D7-F1
#
_cell.length_a   1.000
_cell.length_b   1.000
_cell.length_c   1.000
_cell.angle_alpha   90.00
_cell.angle_beta   90.00
_cell.angle_gamma   90.00
#
_symmetry.space_group_name_H-M   'P 1'
#
loop_
_entity.id
_entity.type
_entity.pdbx_description
1 polymer ?
#
loop_
_entity_poly.entity_id
_entity_poly.type
_entity_poly.pdbx_seq_one_letter_code
_entity_poly.pdbx_strand_id
1 'polypeptide(L)'
;MPRRLMTGQIIAMILLTPFGLAFIYAGVHEYLRLRSSDGASYGLVYDEETGTTHISGIAEHEDAYDPEEFDPNDFNGSDDEAGKS
;
A
#
# COMPACT_ATOMS: atom_id res chain seq x y z
N MET A 1 -15.31 10.95 -49.00
CA MET A 1 -15.91 9.62 -49.28
C MET A 1 -16.18 8.92 -47.96
N PRO A 2 -17.44 8.59 -47.62
CA PRO A 2 -17.73 7.85 -46.40
C PRO A 2 -17.20 6.42 -46.52
N ARG A 3 -16.35 6.01 -45.57
CA ARG A 3 -15.73 4.68 -45.55
C ARG A 3 -16.81 3.67 -45.13
N ARG A 4 -17.39 2.92 -46.08
CA ARG A 4 -18.24 1.77 -45.74
C ARG A 4 -17.34 0.69 -45.14
N LEU A 5 -17.52 0.40 -43.85
CA LEU A 5 -16.85 -0.72 -43.19
C LEU A 5 -17.26 -2.01 -43.90
N MET A 6 -16.30 -2.84 -44.28
CA MET A 6 -16.57 -4.17 -44.83
C MET A 6 -17.14 -5.06 -43.72
N THR A 7 -18.08 -5.95 -44.03
CA THR A 7 -18.76 -6.82 -43.04
C THR A 7 -17.78 -7.53 -42.10
N GLY A 8 -16.63 -7.99 -42.62
CA GLY A 8 -15.59 -8.61 -41.81
C GLY A 8 -14.97 -7.68 -40.75
N GLN A 9 -14.84 -6.39 -41.02
CA GLN A 9 -14.34 -5.40 -40.06
C GLN A 9 -15.31 -5.20 -38.89
N ILE A 10 -16.61 -5.24 -39.17
CA ILE A 10 -17.66 -5.12 -38.14
C ILE A 10 -17.62 -6.36 -37.23
N ILE A 11 -17.54 -7.56 -37.82
CA ILE A 11 -17.43 -8.81 -37.06
C ILE A 11 -16.15 -8.81 -36.21
N ALA A 12 -15.01 -8.44 -36.79
CA ALA A 12 -13.75 -8.34 -36.05
C ALA A 12 -13.84 -7.34 -34.88
N MET A 13 -14.45 -6.17 -35.10
CA MET A 13 -14.66 -5.19 -34.02
C MET A 13 -15.53 -5.75 -32.90
N ILE A 14 -16.65 -6.41 -33.21
CA ILE A 14 -17.52 -7.02 -32.21
C ILE A 14 -16.77 -8.10 -31.40
N LEU A 15 -15.97 -8.93 -32.06
CA LEU A 15 -15.22 -9.99 -31.41
C LEU A 15 -14.08 -9.47 -30.53
N LEU A 16 -13.36 -8.43 -30.98
CA LEU A 16 -12.18 -7.91 -30.26
C LEU A 16 -12.53 -6.90 -29.17
N THR A 17 -13.65 -6.18 -29.30
CA THR A 17 -14.07 -5.16 -28.33
C THR A 17 -14.13 -5.66 -26.88
N PRO A 18 -14.75 -6.80 -26.53
CA PRO A 18 -14.82 -7.24 -25.13
C PRO A 18 -13.42 -7.49 -24.52
N PHE A 19 -12.50 -8.05 -25.30
CA PHE A 19 -11.12 -8.27 -24.86
C PHE A 19 -10.33 -6.97 -24.75
N GLY A 20 -10.50 -6.08 -25.73
CA GLY A 20 -9.87 -4.76 -25.71
C GLY A 20 -10.30 -3.94 -24.50
N LEU A 21 -11.60 -3.94 -24.20
CA LEU A 21 -12.14 -3.27 -23.01
C LEU A 21 -11.62 -3.87 -21.71
N ALA A 22 -11.61 -5.21 -21.59
CA ALA A 22 -11.08 -5.88 -20.41
C ALA A 22 -9.59 -5.56 -20.18
N PHE A 23 -8.79 -5.55 -21.25
CA PHE A 23 -7.36 -5.23 -21.17
C PHE A 23 -7.11 -3.77 -20.79
N ILE A 24 -7.85 -2.83 -21.38
CA ILE A 24 -7.76 -1.41 -21.02
C ILE A 24 -8.17 -1.21 -19.56
N TYR A 25 -9.27 -1.82 -19.12
CA TYR A 25 -9.73 -1.74 -17.73
C TYR A 25 -8.67 -2.26 -16.76
N ALA A 26 -8.12 -3.45 -17.03
CA ALA A 26 -7.07 -4.04 -16.19
C ALA A 26 -5.82 -3.16 -16.15
N GLY A 27 -5.38 -2.62 -17.30
CA GLY A 27 -4.23 -1.73 -17.38
C GLY A 27 -4.43 -0.42 -16.60
N VAL A 28 -5.60 0.21 -16.73
CA VAL A 28 -5.95 1.42 -15.96
C VAL A 28 -6.04 1.10 -14.48
N HIS A 29 -6.71 0.00 -14.10
CA HIS A 29 -6.85 -0.42 -12.71
C HIS A 29 -5.48 -0.68 -12.07
N GLU A 30 -4.59 -1.37 -12.78
CA GLU A 30 -3.24 -1.67 -12.31
C GLU A 30 -2.35 -0.43 -12.26
N TYR A 31 -2.45 0.46 -13.25
CA TYR A 31 -1.75 1.74 -13.23
C TYR A 31 -2.18 2.61 -12.03
N LEU A 32 -3.49 2.66 -11.76
CA LEU A 32 -4.01 3.35 -10.60
C LEU A 32 -3.58 2.67 -9.30
N ARG A 33 -3.55 1.32 -9.24
CA ARG A 33 -3.03 0.56 -8.10
C ARG A 33 -1.57 0.94 -7.81
N LEU A 34 -0.73 0.95 -8.83
CA LEU A 34 0.68 1.32 -8.70
C LEU A 34 0.84 2.77 -8.23
N ARG A 35 0.03 3.69 -8.76
CA ARG A 35 0.06 5.10 -8.36
C ARG A 35 -0.52 5.34 -6.96
N SER A 36 -1.51 4.56 -6.52
CA SER A 36 -1.99 4.61 -5.14
C SER A 36 -1.02 3.98 -4.15
N SER A 37 -0.07 3.17 -4.62
CA SER A 37 0.99 2.59 -3.80
C SER A 37 2.10 3.59 -3.42
N ASP A 38 2.11 4.82 -3.99
CA ASP A 38 3.04 5.89 -3.58
C ASP A 38 2.83 6.37 -2.13
N GLY A 39 1.73 5.96 -1.48
CA GLY A 39 1.40 6.36 -0.11
C GLY A 39 1.61 5.28 0.95
N ALA A 40 2.18 4.12 0.62
CA ALA A 40 2.62 3.17 1.64
C ALA A 40 4.02 3.57 2.10
N SER A 41 4.09 4.49 3.06
CA SER A 41 5.32 4.66 3.83
C SER A 41 5.59 3.32 4.50
N TYR A 42 6.57 2.56 4.05
CA TYR A 42 6.93 1.32 4.73
C TYR A 42 7.53 1.71 6.07
N GLY A 43 6.80 1.45 7.14
CA GLY A 43 7.33 1.69 8.48
C GLY A 43 6.89 0.60 9.43
N LEU A 44 7.51 0.67 10.60
CA LEU A 44 7.36 -0.29 11.65
C LEU A 44 6.07 0.05 12.43
N VAL A 45 5.11 -0.87 12.43
CA VAL A 45 3.89 -0.78 13.25
C VAL A 45 4.06 -1.69 14.45
N TYR A 46 3.90 -1.14 15.66
CA TYR A 46 3.95 -1.91 16.91
C TYR A 46 2.58 -2.53 17.21
N ASP A 47 2.55 -3.84 17.40
CA ASP A 47 1.38 -4.60 17.86
C ASP A 47 1.48 -4.85 19.37
N GLU A 48 0.64 -4.16 20.13
CA GLU A 48 0.59 -4.21 21.59
C GLU A 48 0.02 -5.54 22.14
N GLU A 49 -0.79 -6.25 21.34
CA GLU A 49 -1.37 -7.54 21.74
C GLU A 49 -0.30 -8.65 21.75
N THR A 50 0.61 -8.62 20.78
CA THR A 50 1.64 -9.65 20.60
C THR A 50 3.03 -9.20 21.06
N GLY A 51 3.22 -7.90 21.32
CA GLY A 51 4.51 -7.32 21.67
C GLY A 51 5.53 -7.39 20.53
N THR A 52 5.06 -7.39 19.27
CA THR A 52 5.92 -7.55 18.09
C THR A 52 5.78 -6.38 17.13
N THR A 53 6.85 -6.10 16.38
CA THR A 53 6.89 -5.01 15.40
C THR A 53 6.84 -5.60 13.99
N HIS A 54 5.91 -5.15 13.17
CA HIS A 54 5.72 -5.66 11.81
C HIS A 54 5.91 -4.55 10.76
N ILE A 55 6.42 -4.94 9.60
CA ILE A 55 6.51 -4.04 8.43
C ILE A 55 5.14 -4.05 7.73
N SER A 56 4.47 -2.90 7.73
CA SER A 56 3.21 -2.70 7.01
C SER A 56 3.28 -1.42 6.16
N GLY A 57 2.35 -1.26 5.22
CA GLY A 57 2.16 0.03 4.55
C GLY A 57 1.50 1.00 5.53
N ILE A 58 2.24 2.01 5.97
CA ILE A 58 1.73 3.11 6.80
C ILE A 58 1.01 4.08 5.87
N ALA A 59 -0.25 4.38 6.18
CA ALA A 59 -1.00 5.39 5.46
C ALA A 59 -0.41 6.79 5.75
N GLU A 60 -0.52 7.75 4.83
CA GLU A 60 0.08 9.12 4.94
C GLU A 60 -0.24 9.91 6.24
N HIS A 61 -1.13 9.40 7.09
CA HIS A 61 -1.64 10.02 8.31
C HIS A 61 -1.33 9.22 9.59
N GLU A 62 -0.52 8.17 9.49
CA GLU A 62 0.02 7.44 10.64
C GLU A 62 1.51 7.79 10.79
N ASP A 63 1.91 8.12 12.01
CA ASP A 63 3.31 8.43 12.32
C ASP A 63 4.14 7.14 12.23
N ALA A 64 5.19 7.17 11.42
CA ALA A 64 6.13 6.05 11.30
C ALA A 64 6.97 5.94 12.59
N TYR A 65 7.14 4.71 13.11
CA TYR A 65 8.05 4.48 14.23
C TYR A 65 9.48 4.84 13.83
N ASP A 66 10.06 5.83 14.52
CA ASP A 66 11.45 6.24 14.40
C ASP A 66 12.31 5.53 15.46
N PRO A 67 13.19 4.60 15.08
CA PRO A 67 14.07 3.91 16.02
C PRO A 67 15.11 4.85 16.67
N GLU A 68 15.34 6.06 16.13
CA GLU A 68 16.19 7.07 16.76
C GLU A 68 15.47 7.81 17.89
N GLU A 69 14.14 7.78 17.95
CA GLU A 69 13.33 8.36 19.04
C GLU A 69 13.16 7.41 20.23
N PHE A 70 13.47 6.12 20.08
CA PHE A 70 13.34 5.12 21.15
C PHE A 70 14.59 5.10 22.06
N ASP A 71 14.47 5.63 23.29
CA ASP A 71 15.49 5.49 24.34
C ASP A 71 15.17 4.32 25.29
N PRO A 72 15.89 3.19 25.22
CA PRO A 72 15.69 2.07 26.14
C PRO A 72 16.00 2.40 27.61
N ASN A 73 16.67 3.52 27.91
CA ASN A 73 16.93 3.95 29.29
C ASN A 73 15.70 4.58 29.97
N ASP A 74 14.69 5.02 29.21
CA ASP A 74 13.45 5.59 29.78
C ASP A 74 12.60 4.54 30.52
N PHE A 75 12.79 3.25 30.24
CA PHE A 75 12.09 2.16 30.92
C PHE A 75 12.70 1.79 32.28
N ASN A 76 13.83 2.38 32.67
CA ASN A 76 14.54 2.04 33.90
C ASN A 76 14.07 2.85 35.13
N GLY A 77 12.77 3.18 35.15
CA GLY A 77 12.11 3.93 36.21
C GLY A 77 11.67 3.03 37.37
N SER A 78 12.44 3.10 38.46
CA SER A 78 12.15 2.70 39.85
C SER A 78 12.08 1.21 40.20
N ASP A 79 13.21 0.66 40.65
CA ASP A 79 13.25 -0.40 41.68
C ASP A 79 14.46 -0.26 42.65
N ASP A 80 14.99 0.96 42.83
CA ASP A 80 16.16 1.24 43.69
C ASP A 80 15.86 2.15 44.92
N GLU A 81 14.65 2.13 45.48
CA GLU A 81 14.35 2.74 46.80
C GLU A 81 13.92 1.70 47.86
N ALA A 82 14.63 0.59 47.97
CA ALA A 82 14.50 -0.31 49.12
C ALA A 82 15.87 -0.71 49.69
N GLY A 83 16.53 0.24 50.35
CA GLY A 83 17.49 -0.09 51.41
C GLY A 83 18.81 0.64 51.35
N LYS A 84 18.91 1.74 52.12
CA LYS A 84 20.02 2.05 53.05
C LYS A 84 19.88 3.48 53.58
N SER A 85 19.60 3.60 54.88
CA SER A 85 20.20 4.55 55.82
C SER A 85 19.49 4.43 57.16
#